data_AF-N9FJF1-F1
#
_entry.id   AF-N9FJF1-F1
#
_cell.length_a   1.000
_cell.length_b   1.000
_cell.length_c   1.000
_cell.angle_alpha   90.00
_cell.angle_beta   90.00
_cell.angle_gamma   90.00
#
_symmetry.space_group_name_H-M   'P 1'
#
loop_
_entity.id
_entity.type
_entity.pdbx_description
1 polymer ?
#
loop_
_entity_poly.entity_id
_entity_poly.type
_entity_poly.pdbx_seq_one_letter_code
_entity_poly.pdbx_strand_id
1 'polypeptide(L)'
;MLSQYEGVVSYRGETQKINGLCTFEYATCISPYMIRDKTIPSAFKIPLDFFTYQIINLDDNTQLLINDTRLKDVKIVSKAFIRGVDQYNQSFEAEFEVLSYLDKSAISPDGVEMNLPATFRWVIKDQNKILAIINGQIDTPMIYGLGSGYVGAYHYKGEYQDTLIEGRGYIEYIDRRK
;
A
#
# COMPACT_ATOMS: atom_id res chain seq x y z
N MET A 1 8.40 10.53 4.68
CA MET A 1 9.61 11.10 4.04
C MET A 1 10.14 10.08 3.07
N LEU A 2 10.49 10.51 1.84
CA LEU A 2 11.27 9.70 0.92
C LEU A 2 12.73 9.72 1.39
N SER A 3 13.35 8.56 1.47
CA SER A 3 14.71 8.39 1.97
C SER A 3 15.50 7.47 1.05
N GLN A 4 16.83 7.54 1.13
CA GLN A 4 17.72 6.54 0.56
C GLN A 4 18.21 5.61 1.67
N TYR A 5 18.36 4.33 1.35
CA TYR A 5 19.02 3.37 2.21
C TYR A 5 20.26 2.81 1.52
N GLU A 6 21.23 2.42 2.33
CA GLU A 6 22.33 1.54 1.94
C GLU A 6 22.59 0.56 3.09
N GLY A 7 23.07 -0.63 2.78
CA GLY A 7 23.32 -1.63 3.79
C GLY A 7 23.72 -2.99 3.22
N VAL A 8 23.62 -4.00 4.07
CA VAL A 8 24.01 -5.38 3.78
C VAL A 8 22.93 -6.32 4.29
N VAL A 9 22.49 -7.25 3.45
CA VAL A 9 21.60 -8.35 3.83
C VAL A 9 22.40 -9.65 3.84
N SER A 10 22.31 -10.40 4.93
CA SER A 10 22.88 -11.73 5.05
C SER A 10 21.77 -12.76 5.21
N TYR A 11 21.71 -13.74 4.30
CA TYR A 11 20.71 -14.81 4.34
C TYR A 11 21.33 -16.13 3.89
N ARG A 12 21.13 -17.20 4.67
CA ARG A 12 21.66 -18.56 4.38
C ARG A 12 23.18 -18.59 4.06
N GLY A 13 23.96 -17.75 4.72
CA GLY A 13 25.41 -17.66 4.53
C GLY A 13 25.84 -16.81 3.33
N GLU A 14 24.91 -16.34 2.50
CA GLU A 14 25.18 -15.37 1.44
C GLU A 14 25.02 -13.95 1.96
N THR A 15 25.85 -13.04 1.46
CA THR A 15 25.84 -11.62 1.85
C THR A 15 25.76 -10.75 0.60
N GLN A 16 24.83 -9.81 0.59
CA GLN A 16 24.58 -8.89 -0.51
C GLN A 16 24.56 -7.44 -0.02
N LYS A 17 25.30 -6.56 -0.69
CA LYS A 17 25.15 -5.11 -0.52
C LYS A 17 23.87 -4.66 -1.20
N ILE A 18 23.09 -3.83 -0.52
CA ILE A 18 21.83 -3.27 -1.02
C ILE A 18 21.83 -1.76 -0.85
N ASN A 19 21.16 -1.07 -1.76
CA ASN A 19 20.84 0.35 -1.64
C ASN A 19 19.58 0.63 -2.49
N GLY A 20 18.96 1.80 -2.28
CA GLY A 20 17.81 2.25 -3.06
C GLY A 20 16.95 3.26 -2.31
N LEU A 21 15.77 3.55 -2.87
CA LEU A 21 14.76 4.37 -2.22
C LEU A 21 13.93 3.57 -1.21
N CYS A 22 13.67 4.17 -0.05
CA CYS A 22 12.72 3.68 0.95
C CYS A 22 11.83 4.80 1.46
N THR A 23 10.84 4.42 2.25
CA THR A 23 9.94 5.36 2.91
C THR A 23 10.15 5.29 4.41
N PHE A 24 10.38 6.44 5.03
CA PHE A 24 10.24 6.60 6.47
C PHE A 24 8.89 7.25 6.78
N GLU A 25 8.05 6.56 7.53
CA GLU A 25 6.70 7.02 7.87
C GLU A 25 6.57 7.28 9.36
N TYR A 26 5.95 8.41 9.69
CA TYR A 26 5.61 8.78 11.04
C TYR A 26 4.20 9.36 11.03
N ALA A 27 3.31 8.76 11.82
CA ALA A 27 1.96 9.23 12.02
C ALA A 27 1.66 9.29 13.51
N THR A 28 1.03 10.37 13.93
CA THR A 28 0.48 10.53 15.27
C THR A 28 -0.92 11.12 15.14
N CYS A 29 -1.82 10.73 16.02
CA CYS A 29 -3.16 11.26 16.07
C CYS A 29 -3.62 11.39 17.52
N ILE A 30 -4.50 12.36 17.77
CA ILE A 30 -5.24 12.42 19.02
C ILE A 30 -6.19 11.23 19.04
N SER A 31 -6.10 10.39 20.06
CA SER A 31 -6.96 9.22 20.21
C SER A 31 -7.61 9.18 21.60
N PRO A 32 -8.76 8.49 21.75
CA PRO A 32 -9.39 8.31 23.06
C PRO A 32 -8.47 7.67 24.12
N TYR A 33 -7.42 6.97 23.68
CA TYR A 33 -6.42 6.37 24.55
C TYR A 33 -5.51 7.37 25.25
N MET A 34 -5.49 8.64 24.82
CA MET A 34 -4.84 9.72 25.58
C MET A 34 -5.53 10.04 26.91
N ILE A 35 -6.83 9.72 27.01
CA ILE A 35 -7.65 9.99 28.20
C ILE A 35 -7.99 8.69 28.93
N ARG A 36 -8.11 7.58 28.20
CA ARG A 36 -8.57 6.29 28.74
C ARG A 36 -7.80 5.12 28.15
N ASP A 37 -6.96 4.49 28.97
CA ASP A 37 -6.24 3.24 28.63
C ASP A 37 -7.14 1.99 28.76
N LYS A 38 -8.25 1.98 28.04
CA LYS A 38 -9.14 0.81 27.92
C LYS A 38 -9.63 0.67 26.49
N THR A 39 -9.67 -0.57 26.02
CA THR A 39 -10.14 -0.91 24.68
C THR A 39 -11.52 -0.30 24.39
N ILE A 40 -11.65 0.33 23.22
CA ILE A 40 -12.92 0.83 22.74
C ILE A 40 -13.80 -0.37 22.35
N PRO A 41 -15.02 -0.51 22.88
CA PRO A 41 -15.92 -1.59 22.49
C PRO A 41 -16.17 -1.57 20.98
N SER A 42 -16.30 -2.75 20.36
CA SER A 42 -16.38 -2.88 18.89
C SER A 42 -17.47 -2.01 18.25
N ALA A 43 -18.61 -1.83 18.93
CA ALA A 43 -19.71 -0.99 18.44
C ALA A 43 -19.35 0.51 18.27
N PHE A 44 -18.29 0.98 18.94
CA PHE A 44 -17.82 2.37 18.87
C PHE A 44 -16.55 2.53 18.03
N LYS A 45 -16.01 1.44 17.47
CA LYS A 45 -14.86 1.52 16.56
C LYS A 45 -15.32 2.09 15.22
N ILE A 46 -14.52 2.97 14.63
CA ILE A 46 -14.73 3.42 13.25
C ILE A 46 -14.61 2.18 12.35
N PRO A 47 -15.62 1.86 11.52
CA PRO A 47 -15.64 0.65 10.70
C PRO A 47 -14.78 0.81 9.45
N LEU A 48 -13.49 1.15 9.61
CA LEU A 48 -12.52 1.16 8.52
C LEU A 48 -12.37 -0.27 8.01
N ASP A 49 -13.15 -0.59 6.99
CA ASP A 49 -13.40 -1.95 6.51
C ASP A 49 -12.64 -2.23 5.22
N PHE A 50 -12.11 -1.22 4.55
CA PHE A 50 -11.16 -1.39 3.45
C PHE A 50 -10.01 -0.38 3.53
N PHE A 51 -8.81 -0.89 3.34
CA PHE A 51 -7.61 -0.08 3.22
C PHE A 51 -6.59 -0.80 2.33
N THR A 52 -6.05 -0.12 1.34
CA THR A 52 -4.79 -0.50 0.74
C THR A 52 -3.87 0.69 0.65
N TYR A 53 -2.59 0.45 0.88
CA TYR A 53 -1.53 1.43 0.76
C TYR A 53 -0.35 0.77 0.07
N GLN A 54 0.22 1.43 -0.92
CA GLN A 54 1.21 0.85 -1.80
C GLN A 54 2.30 1.85 -2.12
N ILE A 55 3.53 1.35 -2.26
CA ILE A 55 4.69 2.14 -2.63
C ILE A 55 5.39 1.45 -3.81
N ILE A 56 5.65 2.20 -4.88
CA ILE A 56 6.54 1.79 -5.97
C ILE A 56 7.60 2.86 -6.21
N ASN A 57 8.82 2.45 -6.51
CA ASN A 57 9.84 3.35 -7.06
C ASN A 57 9.61 3.43 -8.58
N LEU A 58 9.47 4.65 -9.10
CA LEU A 58 9.33 4.90 -10.54
C LEU A 58 10.70 4.97 -11.22
N ASP A 59 11.67 5.52 -10.50
CA ASP A 59 13.09 5.58 -10.88
C ASP A 59 13.95 5.71 -9.60
N ASP A 60 15.25 5.98 -9.75
CA ASP A 60 16.20 6.09 -8.63
C ASP A 60 15.96 7.29 -7.69
N ASN A 61 15.13 8.26 -8.10
CA ASN A 61 14.88 9.51 -7.39
C ASN A 61 13.39 9.80 -7.16
N THR A 62 12.49 9.07 -7.83
CA THR A 62 11.05 9.32 -7.82
C THR A 62 10.30 8.10 -7.28
N GLN A 63 9.40 8.35 -6.34
CA GLN A 63 8.56 7.33 -5.73
C GLN A 63 7.09 7.72 -5.82
N LEU A 64 6.27 6.71 -6.04
CA LEU A 64 4.83 6.80 -6.04
C LEU A 64 4.29 6.08 -4.81
N LEU A 65 3.50 6.82 -4.03
CA LEU A 65 2.77 6.33 -2.87
C LEU A 65 1.28 6.43 -3.20
N ILE A 66 0.52 5.37 -3.01
CA ILE A 66 -0.89 5.32 -3.39
C ILE A 66 -1.70 4.68 -2.27
N ASN A 67 -2.87 5.24 -1.98
CA ASN A 67 -3.76 4.67 -0.98
C ASN A 67 -5.23 4.76 -1.40
N ASP A 68 -6.00 3.76 -0.96
CA ASP A 68 -7.47 3.76 -1.02
C ASP A 68 -8.01 3.28 0.33
N THR A 69 -8.82 4.12 0.96
CA THR A 69 -9.40 3.92 2.27
C THR A 69 -10.91 4.10 2.14
N ARG A 70 -11.67 3.07 2.53
CA ARG A 70 -13.13 3.09 2.46
C ARG A 70 -13.74 2.80 3.83
N LEU A 71 -14.95 3.32 3.99
CA LEU A 71 -15.79 3.18 5.16
C LEU A 71 -17.17 2.76 4.67
N LYS A 72 -17.56 1.50 4.89
CA LYS A 72 -18.82 0.94 4.37
C LYS A 72 -18.97 1.17 2.87
N ASP A 73 -17.91 0.82 2.13
CA ASP A 73 -17.75 1.02 0.68
C ASP A 73 -17.68 2.47 0.18
N VAL A 74 -17.85 3.46 1.06
CA VAL A 74 -17.65 4.87 0.69
C VAL A 74 -16.16 5.17 0.69
N LYS A 75 -15.61 5.59 -0.46
CA LYS A 75 -14.22 6.07 -0.58
C LYS A 75 -14.05 7.35 0.24
N ILE A 76 -13.28 7.28 1.32
CA ILE A 76 -12.95 8.43 2.16
C ILE A 76 -11.66 9.09 1.68
N VAL A 77 -10.69 8.28 1.23
CA VAL A 77 -9.45 8.74 0.60
C VAL A 77 -9.11 7.79 -0.53
N SER A 78 -8.84 8.30 -1.72
CA SER A 78 -8.30 7.52 -2.84
C SER A 78 -7.36 8.41 -3.63
N LYS A 79 -6.06 8.36 -3.31
CA LYS A 79 -5.06 9.31 -3.81
C LYS A 79 -3.74 8.64 -4.14
N ALA A 80 -3.05 9.26 -5.09
CA ALA A 80 -1.66 8.99 -5.39
C ALA A 80 -0.81 10.22 -5.02
N PHE A 81 0.42 9.99 -4.60
CA PHE A 81 1.39 11.00 -4.25
C PHE A 81 2.69 10.68 -4.98
N ILE A 82 3.12 11.58 -5.85
CA ILE A 82 4.42 11.52 -6.51
C ILE A 82 5.37 12.40 -5.71
N ARG A 83 6.48 11.81 -5.30
CA ARG A 83 7.50 12.47 -4.49
C ARG A 83 8.87 12.19 -5.06
N GLY A 84 9.69 13.23 -5.13
CA GLY A 84 11.09 13.13 -5.53
C GLY A 84 12.01 13.42 -4.35
N VAL A 85 13.26 12.97 -4.42
CA VAL A 85 14.29 13.29 -3.40
C VAL A 85 14.45 14.81 -3.27
N ASP A 86 14.41 15.53 -4.39
CA ASP A 86 14.60 16.99 -4.48
C ASP A 86 13.34 17.76 -4.91
N GLN A 87 12.16 17.12 -4.91
CA GLN A 87 10.94 17.70 -5.47
C GLN A 87 9.80 17.77 -4.46
N TYR A 88 8.94 18.79 -4.63
CA TYR A 88 7.70 18.90 -3.88
C TYR A 88 6.75 17.74 -4.20
N ASN A 89 6.07 17.24 -3.16
CA ASN A 89 5.07 16.19 -3.32
C ASN A 89 3.87 16.72 -4.12
N GLN A 90 3.50 16.02 -5.19
CA GLN A 90 2.27 16.26 -5.95
C GLN A 90 1.25 15.19 -5.59
N SER A 91 -0.03 15.57 -5.49
CA SER A 91 -1.12 14.64 -5.19
C SER A 91 -2.11 14.57 -6.34
N PHE A 92 -2.56 13.36 -6.64
CA PHE A 92 -3.44 13.03 -7.75
C PHE A 92 -4.60 12.16 -7.28
N GLU A 93 -5.66 12.11 -8.08
CA GLU A 93 -6.73 11.15 -7.87
C GLU A 93 -6.25 9.75 -8.25
N ALA A 94 -6.69 8.74 -7.50
CA ALA A 94 -6.37 7.36 -7.79
C ALA A 94 -7.62 6.49 -7.69
N GLU A 95 -7.71 5.46 -8.52
CA GLU A 95 -8.77 4.46 -8.50
C GLU A 95 -8.16 3.07 -8.40
N PHE A 96 -8.56 2.34 -7.35
CA PHE A 96 -8.14 0.97 -7.12
C PHE A 96 -9.23 -0.04 -7.46
N GLU A 97 -8.83 -1.12 -8.12
CA GLU A 97 -9.66 -2.26 -8.43
C GLU A 97 -8.90 -3.56 -8.18
N VAL A 98 -9.50 -4.50 -7.44
CA VAL A 98 -9.01 -5.88 -7.37
C VAL A 98 -9.58 -6.62 -8.58
N LEU A 99 -8.72 -7.21 -9.40
CA LEU A 99 -9.10 -7.91 -10.62
C LEU A 99 -9.30 -9.41 -10.37
N SER A 100 -8.55 -9.98 -9.43
CA SER A 100 -8.74 -11.34 -8.94
C SER A 100 -8.19 -11.50 -7.53
N TYR A 101 -8.65 -12.54 -6.82
CA TYR A 101 -8.21 -12.88 -5.46
C TYR A 101 -7.34 -14.14 -5.46
N LEU A 102 -6.55 -14.33 -4.41
CA LEU A 102 -5.84 -15.59 -4.17
C LEU A 102 -6.83 -16.74 -3.95
N ASP A 103 -6.45 -17.96 -4.37
CA ASP A 103 -7.31 -19.15 -4.27
C ASP A 103 -7.75 -19.50 -2.85
N LYS A 104 -6.95 -19.12 -1.85
CA LYS A 104 -7.23 -19.34 -0.44
C LYS A 104 -7.28 -18.01 0.28
N SER A 105 -8.41 -17.78 0.95
CA SER A 105 -8.57 -16.66 1.86
C SER A 105 -7.61 -16.80 3.04
N ALA A 106 -7.08 -15.67 3.47
CA ALA A 106 -6.21 -15.63 4.65
C ALA A 106 -7.06 -15.51 5.91
N ILE A 107 -6.61 -16.14 7.01
CA ILE A 107 -7.28 -16.06 8.30
C ILE A 107 -6.40 -15.23 9.23
N SER A 108 -6.92 -14.11 9.72
CA SER A 108 -6.22 -13.25 10.67
C SER A 108 -6.16 -13.92 12.07
N PRO A 109 -5.27 -13.48 12.97
CA PRO A 109 -5.20 -13.99 14.33
C PRO A 109 -6.50 -13.83 15.14
N ASP A 110 -7.36 -12.86 14.81
CA ASP A 110 -8.70 -12.70 15.40
C ASP A 110 -9.78 -13.57 14.71
N GLY A 111 -9.38 -14.49 13.82
CA GLY A 111 -10.25 -15.47 13.17
C GLY A 111 -11.08 -14.92 12.02
N VAL A 112 -10.73 -13.75 11.48
CA VAL A 112 -11.44 -13.12 10.38
C VAL A 112 -10.83 -13.56 9.05
N GLU A 113 -11.69 -14.07 8.18
CA GLU A 113 -11.34 -14.43 6.82
C GLU A 113 -11.22 -13.17 5.94
N MET A 114 -10.19 -13.12 5.11
CA MET A 114 -9.89 -11.99 4.22
C MET A 114 -9.45 -12.50 2.85
N ASN A 115 -10.13 -12.03 1.81
CA ASN A 115 -9.74 -12.28 0.43
C ASN A 115 -8.63 -11.32 0.03
N LEU A 116 -7.42 -11.84 -0.13
CA LEU A 116 -6.26 -11.05 -0.55
C LEU A 116 -6.20 -10.98 -2.09
N PRO A 117 -5.77 -9.86 -2.66
CA PRO A 117 -5.69 -9.72 -4.12
C PRO A 117 -4.65 -10.69 -4.67
N ALA A 118 -4.96 -11.33 -5.81
CA ALA A 118 -3.96 -11.98 -6.65
C ALA A 118 -3.47 -11.00 -7.72
N THR A 119 -4.39 -10.28 -8.33
CA THR A 119 -4.10 -9.21 -9.30
C THR A 119 -4.97 -8.00 -9.05
N PHE A 120 -4.45 -6.81 -9.37
CA PHE A 120 -5.15 -5.54 -9.16
C PHE A 120 -4.70 -4.48 -10.16
N ARG A 121 -5.45 -3.38 -10.20
CA ARG A 121 -5.14 -2.21 -11.01
C ARG A 121 -5.26 -0.93 -10.20
N TRP A 122 -4.33 -0.02 -10.46
CA TRP A 122 -4.46 1.41 -10.18
C TRP A 122 -4.61 2.20 -11.47
N VAL A 123 -5.52 3.17 -11.45
CA VAL A 123 -5.59 4.25 -12.45
C VAL A 123 -5.39 5.56 -11.71
N ILE A 124 -4.38 6.33 -12.11
CA ILE A 124 -4.02 7.61 -11.49
C ILE A 124 -4.35 8.72 -12.48
N LYS A 125 -5.04 9.75 -12.01
CA LYS A 125 -5.54 10.84 -12.84
C LYS A 125 -5.08 12.19 -12.33
N ASP A 126 -4.61 13.02 -13.25
CA ASP A 126 -4.52 14.46 -13.05
C ASP A 126 -5.73 15.11 -13.72
N GLN A 127 -6.72 15.48 -12.89
CA GLN A 127 -8.04 15.90 -13.36
C GLN A 127 -8.67 14.83 -14.25
N ASN A 128 -8.87 15.11 -15.54
CA ASN A 128 -9.47 14.17 -16.50
C ASN A 128 -8.43 13.40 -17.33
N LYS A 129 -7.13 13.64 -17.14
CA LYS A 129 -6.08 12.95 -17.88
C LYS A 129 -5.54 11.78 -17.07
N ILE A 130 -5.44 10.60 -17.69
CA ILE A 130 -4.74 9.45 -17.10
C ILE A 130 -3.25 9.79 -17.06
N LEU A 131 -2.69 9.80 -15.86
CA LEU A 131 -1.28 10.03 -15.60
C LEU A 131 -0.51 8.70 -15.54
N ALA A 132 -1.12 7.68 -14.94
CA ALA A 132 -0.56 6.34 -14.87
C ALA A 132 -1.62 5.24 -14.79
N ILE A 133 -1.26 4.06 -15.30
CA ILE A 133 -1.98 2.81 -15.08
C ILE A 133 -0.97 1.78 -14.58
N ILE A 134 -1.24 1.20 -13.42
CA ILE A 134 -0.38 0.18 -12.81
C ILE A 134 -1.17 -1.11 -12.64
N ASN A 135 -0.68 -2.21 -13.19
CA ASN A 135 -1.25 -3.54 -12.97
C ASN A 135 -0.28 -4.35 -12.11
N GLY A 136 -0.74 -4.76 -10.93
CA GLY A 136 0.05 -5.53 -9.97
C GLY A 136 -0.36 -6.99 -9.92
N GLN A 137 0.62 -7.86 -9.67
CA GLN A 137 0.43 -9.28 -9.42
C GLN A 137 1.18 -9.67 -8.14
N ILE A 138 0.44 -10.16 -7.14
CA ILE A 138 1.05 -10.69 -5.92
C ILE A 138 1.84 -11.94 -6.28
N ASP A 139 3.15 -11.88 -6.04
CA ASP A 139 4.11 -12.95 -6.34
C ASP A 139 4.91 -13.38 -5.09
N THR A 140 4.58 -12.81 -3.93
CA THR A 140 5.17 -13.16 -2.63
C THR A 140 4.08 -13.49 -1.61
N PRO A 141 4.34 -14.40 -0.65
CA PRO A 141 3.41 -14.64 0.44
C PRO A 141 3.14 -13.36 1.22
N MET A 142 1.86 -13.02 1.39
CA MET A 142 1.47 -11.90 2.25
C MET A 142 1.48 -12.34 3.72
N ILE A 143 2.03 -11.47 4.58
CA ILE A 143 2.25 -11.75 6.00
C ILE A 143 1.32 -10.84 6.82
N TYR A 144 0.64 -11.41 7.81
CA TYR A 144 -0.15 -10.62 8.75
C TYR A 144 0.77 -9.78 9.64
N GLY A 145 0.55 -8.47 9.75
CA GLY A 145 1.46 -7.63 10.54
C GLY A 145 1.19 -6.13 10.57
N LEU A 146 0.19 -5.63 9.84
CA LEU A 146 -0.16 -4.21 9.85
C LEU A 146 -1.63 -4.02 10.19
N GLY A 147 -1.89 -3.37 11.33
CA GLY A 147 -3.25 -3.14 11.81
C GLY A 147 -4.02 -4.46 11.91
N SER A 148 -5.11 -4.58 11.15
CA SER A 148 -5.90 -5.80 11.03
C SER A 148 -5.80 -6.46 9.65
N GLY A 149 -4.65 -6.37 8.98
CA GLY A 149 -4.44 -7.00 7.68
C GLY A 149 -3.00 -7.38 7.40
N TYR A 150 -2.70 -7.43 6.10
CA TYR A 150 -1.55 -8.13 5.55
C TYR A 150 -0.64 -7.17 4.81
N VAL A 151 0.65 -7.47 4.85
CA VAL A 151 1.69 -6.79 4.07
C VAL A 151 2.34 -7.77 3.11
N GLY A 152 2.83 -7.28 1.99
CA GLY A 152 3.52 -8.11 1.02
C GLY A 152 4.27 -7.31 -0.03
N ALA A 153 4.78 -8.02 -1.02
CA ALA A 153 5.35 -7.44 -2.23
C ALA A 153 4.66 -8.00 -3.47
N TYR A 154 4.75 -7.26 -4.56
CA TYR A 154 4.19 -7.64 -5.85
C TYR A 154 5.10 -7.22 -6.99
N HIS A 155 4.95 -7.88 -8.13
CA HIS A 155 5.49 -7.41 -9.39
C HIS A 155 4.45 -6.54 -10.09
N TYR A 156 4.87 -5.47 -10.77
CA TYR A 156 3.97 -4.62 -11.54
C TYR A 156 4.47 -4.35 -12.95
N LYS A 157 3.50 -4.08 -13.84
CA LYS A 157 3.72 -3.49 -15.15
C LYS A 157 2.70 -2.37 -15.36
N GLY A 158 3.10 -1.33 -16.07
CA GLY A 158 2.25 -0.18 -16.26
C GLY A 158 2.82 0.86 -17.20
N GLU A 159 2.21 2.03 -17.12
CA GLU A 159 2.58 3.21 -17.87
C GLU A 159 2.52 4.42 -16.93
N TYR A 160 3.51 5.30 -17.02
CA TYR A 160 3.56 6.59 -16.33
C TYR A 160 4.05 7.65 -17.32
N GLN A 161 3.24 8.69 -17.55
CA GLN A 161 3.55 9.75 -18.51
C GLN A 161 4.00 9.22 -19.88
N ASP A 162 3.20 8.32 -20.48
CA ASP A 162 3.46 7.71 -21.79
C ASP A 162 4.72 6.83 -21.84
N THR A 163 5.33 6.53 -20.68
CA THR A 163 6.51 5.66 -20.55
C THR A 163 6.14 4.35 -19.89
N LEU A 164 6.51 3.23 -20.51
CA LEU A 164 6.34 1.90 -19.92
C LEU A 164 7.22 1.75 -18.69
N ILE A 165 6.64 1.25 -17.61
CA ILE A 165 7.32 1.01 -16.33
C ILE A 165 7.02 -0.41 -15.84
N GLU A 166 8.01 -1.02 -15.19
CA GLU A 166 7.87 -2.29 -14.50
C GLU A 166 8.79 -2.35 -13.28
N GLY A 167 8.44 -3.18 -12.32
CA GLY A 167 9.25 -3.31 -11.12
C GLY A 167 8.52 -4.03 -10.00
N ARG A 168 8.91 -3.71 -8.76
CA ARG A 168 8.29 -4.27 -7.56
C ARG A 168 7.67 -3.18 -6.70
N GLY A 169 6.57 -3.53 -6.04
CA GLY A 169 5.89 -2.68 -5.09
C GLY A 169 5.73 -3.34 -3.73
N TYR A 170 5.65 -2.50 -2.71
CA TYR A 170 5.17 -2.86 -1.39
C TYR A 170 3.67 -2.66 -1.32
N ILE A 171 2.95 -3.57 -0.65
CA ILE A 171 1.51 -3.48 -0.43
C ILE A 171 1.16 -3.73 1.03
N GLU A 172 0.27 -2.88 1.52
CA GLU A 172 -0.55 -3.07 2.70
C GLU A 172 -1.99 -3.29 2.24
N TYR A 173 -2.67 -4.27 2.81
CA TYR A 173 -4.02 -4.64 2.41
C TYR A 173 -4.86 -5.10 3.60
N ILE A 174 -6.03 -4.47 3.75
CA ILE A 174 -7.08 -4.79 4.70
C ILE A 174 -8.39 -4.78 3.93
N ASP A 175 -9.10 -5.90 3.91
CA ASP A 175 -10.48 -5.98 3.46
C ASP A 175 -11.31 -6.79 4.45
N ARG A 176 -12.05 -6.08 5.31
CA ARG A 176 -12.91 -6.65 6.35
C ARG A 176 -14.39 -6.49 6.03
N ARG A 177 -14.70 -6.11 4.79
CA ARG A 177 -16.08 -6.06 4.28
C ARG A 177 -16.62 -7.47 4.17
N LYS A 178 -17.94 -7.61 4.28
CA LYS A 178 -18.67 -8.88 4.17
C LYS A 178 -19.53 -8.88 2.93
#